data_AF-A0A9P3ZB51-F1
#
_entry.id   AF-A0A9P3ZB51-F1
#
_cell.length_a   1.000
_cell.length_b   1.000
_cell.length_c   1.000
_cell.angle_alpha   90.00
_cell.angle_beta   90.00
_cell.angle_gamma   90.00
#
_symmetry.space_group_name_H-M   'P 1'
#
loop_
_entity.id
_entity.type
_entity.pdbx_description
1 polymer ?
#
loop_
_entity_poly.entity_id
_entity_poly.type
_entity_poly.pdbx_seq_one_letter_code
_entity_poly.pdbx_strand_id
1 'polypeptide(L)'
;MTEQGRPTLTLRRKAEPEGQRAVSNSEPDGAGPGRVTRKKTVVVNTTPAWKVRKQAVDESAKKAQADEKAARKAEKARQWAERQAQEREAMRAARRKPAPEPVYRKVMPLADALALLKRCWPALVTDGQPQLLAVNIREAMVNDIRRRGLEISVKTLKRCLAAVTRSDAYLGAMTVGAWRKNLAGEPVAAVSAEEATYAVERRAQEHAKRQRRAVRSVATRARNELITTEKRKTQDEHE
;
A
#
# COMPACT_ATOMS: atom_id res chain seq x y z
N MET A 1 12.14 -19.26 38.33
CA MET A 1 10.76 -19.73 38.63
C MET A 1 9.99 -18.57 39.22
N THR A 2 8.76 -18.32 38.80
CA THR A 2 7.89 -17.25 39.33
C THR A 2 6.46 -17.76 39.39
N GLU A 3 6.02 -18.18 40.56
CA GLU A 3 4.68 -18.74 40.75
C GLU A 3 3.64 -17.61 40.76
N GLN A 4 2.60 -17.73 39.92
CA GLN A 4 1.44 -16.83 39.98
C GLN A 4 0.38 -17.46 40.88
N GLY A 5 0.13 -16.84 42.04
CA GLY A 5 -0.82 -17.33 43.04
C GLY A 5 -2.25 -17.40 42.50
N ARG A 6 -2.97 -18.49 42.84
CA ARG A 6 -4.36 -18.70 42.44
C ARG A 6 -5.31 -17.84 43.29
N PRO A 7 -6.34 -17.19 42.72
CA PRO A 7 -7.26 -16.35 43.49
C PRO A 7 -8.15 -17.17 44.42
N THR A 8 -8.16 -16.83 45.71
CA THR A 8 -8.98 -17.52 46.74
C THR A 8 -10.41 -16.97 46.77
N LEU A 9 -11.39 -17.81 46.45
CA LEU A 9 -12.80 -17.42 46.42
C LEU A 9 -13.45 -17.59 47.81
N THR A 10 -13.75 -16.49 48.49
CA THR A 10 -14.32 -16.49 49.85
C THR A 10 -15.85 -16.47 49.83
N LEU A 11 -16.48 -17.56 50.27
CA LEU A 11 -17.93 -17.68 50.27
C LEU A 11 -18.56 -17.04 51.52
N ARG A 12 -19.20 -15.87 51.38
CA ARG A 12 -19.96 -15.21 52.45
C ARG A 12 -21.22 -16.01 52.79
N ARG A 13 -21.24 -16.69 53.95
CA ARG A 13 -22.47 -17.19 54.57
C ARG A 13 -23.34 -16.02 55.05
N LYS A 14 -24.66 -16.13 54.88
CA LYS A 14 -25.66 -15.21 55.43
C LYS A 14 -26.31 -15.89 56.64
N ALA A 15 -26.39 -15.18 57.77
CA ALA A 15 -26.98 -15.70 59.00
C ALA A 15 -28.51 -15.59 59.01
N GLU A 16 -29.14 -16.45 59.82
CA GLU A 16 -30.53 -16.25 60.26
C GLU A 16 -30.60 -15.20 61.39
N PRO A 17 -31.74 -14.52 61.56
CA PRO A 17 -32.07 -13.80 62.79
C PRO A 17 -33.01 -14.63 63.68
N GLU A 18 -32.58 -14.98 64.88
CA GLU A 18 -33.49 -15.45 65.93
C GLU A 18 -34.35 -14.31 66.50
N GLY A 19 -35.58 -14.67 66.90
CA GLY A 19 -36.29 -14.22 68.10
C GLY A 19 -36.26 -12.75 68.55
N GLN A 20 -37.45 -12.14 68.62
CA GLN A 20 -37.79 -11.15 69.66
C GLN A 20 -39.06 -11.61 70.41
N ARG A 21 -39.15 -11.27 71.70
CA ARG A 21 -40.03 -11.96 72.68
C ARG A 21 -40.51 -11.02 73.79
N ALA A 22 -41.84 -10.97 74.00
CA ALA A 22 -42.54 -10.28 75.10
C ALA A 22 -42.38 -8.73 75.15
N VAL A 23 -43.15 -7.91 75.89
CA VAL A 23 -44.24 -8.05 76.91
C VAL A 23 -45.26 -6.87 76.66
N SER A 24 -46.35 -6.54 77.39
CA SER A 24 -47.08 -7.03 78.59
C SER A 24 -48.49 -6.39 78.69
N ASN A 25 -49.45 -7.09 79.34
CA ASN A 25 -50.71 -6.59 79.97
C ASN A 25 -51.82 -6.07 79.00
N SER A 26 -53.14 -6.09 79.33
CA SER A 26 -53.86 -6.35 80.60
C SER A 26 -55.18 -7.14 80.39
N GLU A 27 -55.71 -7.77 81.44
CA GLU A 27 -57.10 -8.29 81.59
C GLU A 27 -58.06 -7.19 82.12
N PRO A 28 -59.40 -7.41 82.30
CA PRO A 28 -60.28 -8.55 81.95
C PRO A 28 -61.30 -8.16 80.83
N ASP A 29 -62.48 -8.74 80.56
CA ASP A 29 -63.40 -9.68 81.26
C ASP A 29 -64.37 -10.36 80.25
N GLY A 30 -65.21 -11.32 80.69
CA GLY A 30 -66.48 -11.66 80.00
C GLY A 30 -66.64 -13.03 79.30
N ALA A 31 -66.96 -14.07 80.09
CA ALA A 31 -67.88 -15.20 79.82
C ALA A 31 -67.96 -15.95 78.45
N GLY A 32 -67.92 -17.30 78.51
CA GLY A 32 -68.64 -18.19 77.57
C GLY A 32 -67.84 -19.32 76.88
N PRO A 33 -68.20 -20.61 77.00
CA PRO A 33 -67.42 -21.72 76.43
C PRO A 33 -67.77 -22.07 74.96
N GLY A 34 -66.79 -22.03 74.05
CA GLY A 34 -66.97 -22.20 72.60
C GLY A 34 -66.18 -23.36 71.96
N ARG A 35 -66.70 -24.59 72.10
CA ARG A 35 -66.42 -25.84 71.32
C ARG A 35 -65.21 -25.81 70.34
N VAL A 36 -64.05 -26.31 70.78
CA VAL A 36 -62.83 -26.40 69.96
C VAL A 36 -63.02 -27.30 68.72
N THR A 37 -62.89 -26.71 67.52
CA THR A 37 -62.68 -27.45 66.26
C THR A 37 -61.36 -27.02 65.62
N ARG A 38 -60.41 -27.95 65.47
CA ARG A 38 -59.05 -27.67 65.02
C ARG A 38 -58.97 -27.36 63.51
N LYS A 39 -59.28 -26.12 63.12
CA LYS A 39 -59.02 -25.62 61.76
C LYS A 39 -57.51 -25.65 61.47
N LYS A 40 -57.09 -26.57 60.59
CA LYS A 40 -55.68 -26.76 60.23
C LYS A 40 -55.30 -25.76 59.12
N THR A 41 -54.88 -24.56 59.50
CA THR A 41 -54.42 -23.52 58.57
C THR A 41 -53.18 -23.97 57.80
N VAL A 42 -53.37 -24.42 56.56
CA VAL A 42 -52.28 -24.69 55.62
C VAL A 42 -51.80 -23.35 55.07
N VAL A 43 -50.66 -22.88 55.57
CA VAL A 43 -49.95 -21.74 54.97
C VAL A 43 -49.35 -22.21 53.65
N VAL A 44 -50.00 -21.88 52.54
CA VAL A 44 -49.50 -22.16 51.19
C VAL A 44 -48.36 -21.19 50.89
N ASN A 45 -47.15 -21.54 51.38
CA ASN A 45 -45.93 -20.75 51.23
C ASN A 45 -45.31 -20.82 49.83
N THR A 46 -46.04 -21.35 48.84
CA THR A 46 -45.61 -21.45 47.45
C THR A 46 -46.37 -20.45 46.59
N THR A 47 -45.64 -19.65 45.81
CA THR A 47 -46.25 -18.68 44.89
C THR A 47 -47.09 -19.41 43.84
N PRO A 48 -48.37 -19.04 43.62
CA PRO A 48 -49.23 -19.73 42.67
C PRO A 48 -48.66 -19.63 41.25
N ALA A 49 -48.72 -20.74 40.50
CA ALA A 49 -47.98 -20.92 39.24
C ALA A 49 -48.20 -19.82 38.19
N TRP A 50 -49.34 -19.14 38.20
CA TRP A 50 -49.61 -18.01 37.29
C TRP A 50 -48.71 -16.79 37.57
N LYS A 51 -48.32 -16.53 38.82
CA LYS A 51 -47.37 -15.45 39.16
C LYS A 51 -45.97 -15.78 38.67
N VAL A 52 -45.52 -17.03 38.84
CA VAL A 52 -44.22 -17.51 38.34
C VAL A 52 -44.16 -17.42 36.81
N ARG A 53 -45.22 -17.84 36.11
CA ARG A 53 -45.33 -17.69 34.64
C ARG A 53 -45.31 -16.23 34.21
N LYS A 54 -46.00 -15.32 34.93
CA LYS A 54 -45.96 -13.88 34.61
C LYS A 54 -44.55 -13.30 34.81
N GLN A 55 -43.88 -13.61 35.92
CA GLN A 55 -42.50 -13.17 36.17
C GLN A 55 -41.53 -13.67 35.09
N ALA A 56 -41.67 -14.91 34.62
CA ALA A 56 -40.85 -15.44 33.53
C ALA A 56 -41.06 -14.70 32.19
N VAL A 57 -42.28 -14.22 31.90
CA VAL A 57 -42.58 -13.37 30.73
C VAL A 57 -42.06 -11.95 30.91
N ASP A 58 -42.23 -11.35 32.09
CA ASP A 58 -41.67 -10.02 32.39
C ASP A 58 -40.13 -10.04 32.33
N GLU A 59 -39.49 -11.15 32.70
CA GLU A 59 -38.05 -11.36 32.56
C GLU A 59 -37.60 -11.62 31.12
N SER A 60 -38.33 -12.43 30.33
CA SER A 60 -37.96 -12.68 28.94
C SER A 60 -38.11 -11.42 28.09
N ALA A 61 -39.13 -10.60 28.34
CA ALA A 61 -39.29 -9.28 27.72
C ALA A 61 -38.13 -8.32 28.08
N LYS A 62 -37.68 -8.32 29.35
CA LYS A 62 -36.51 -7.53 29.78
C LYS A 62 -35.20 -8.02 29.16
N LYS A 63 -35.02 -9.33 29.02
CA LYS A 63 -33.86 -9.94 28.35
C LYS A 63 -33.84 -9.54 26.86
N ALA A 64 -34.94 -9.75 26.13
CA ALA A 64 -35.08 -9.32 24.73
C ALA A 64 -34.78 -7.82 24.52
N GLN A 65 -35.29 -6.93 25.38
CA GLN A 65 -34.96 -5.50 25.31
C GLN A 65 -33.50 -5.18 25.64
N ALA A 66 -32.83 -5.97 26.48
CA ALA A 66 -31.41 -5.83 26.76
C ALA A 66 -30.56 -6.31 25.57
N ASP A 67 -30.95 -7.42 24.96
CA ASP A 67 -30.29 -8.01 23.79
C ASP A 67 -30.44 -7.10 22.55
N GLU A 68 -31.61 -6.50 22.32
CA GLU A 68 -31.83 -5.50 21.27
C GLU A 68 -30.95 -4.25 21.48
N LYS A 69 -30.88 -3.74 22.72
CA LYS A 69 -30.01 -2.60 23.08
C LYS A 69 -28.53 -2.95 22.95
N ALA A 70 -28.15 -4.19 23.26
CA ALA A 70 -26.79 -4.70 23.06
C ALA A 70 -26.45 -4.81 21.57
N ALA A 71 -27.34 -5.36 20.74
CA ALA A 71 -27.19 -5.45 19.30
C ALA A 71 -27.03 -4.06 18.66
N ARG A 72 -27.91 -3.11 18.99
CA ARG A 72 -27.85 -1.72 18.51
C ARG A 72 -26.59 -0.98 18.99
N LYS A 73 -26.05 -1.32 20.17
CA LYS A 73 -24.74 -0.81 20.65
C LYS A 73 -23.57 -1.44 19.88
N ALA A 74 -23.62 -2.74 19.60
CA ALA A 74 -22.59 -3.44 18.83
C ALA A 74 -22.55 -2.98 17.36
N GLU A 75 -23.71 -2.73 16.76
CA GLU A 75 -23.83 -2.16 15.41
C GLU A 75 -23.20 -0.76 15.35
N LYS A 76 -23.57 0.14 16.27
CA LYS A 76 -22.96 1.48 16.37
C LYS A 76 -21.43 1.41 16.60
N ALA A 77 -20.96 0.44 17.39
CA ALA A 77 -19.54 0.22 17.60
C ALA A 77 -18.82 -0.23 16.31
N ARG A 78 -19.44 -1.10 15.49
CA ARG A 78 -18.93 -1.48 14.15
C ARG A 78 -18.88 -0.27 13.23
N GLN A 79 -19.98 0.48 13.10
CA GLN A 79 -20.04 1.69 12.26
C GLN A 79 -19.04 2.79 12.71
N TRP A 80 -18.67 2.84 13.99
CA TRP A 80 -17.65 3.76 14.49
C TRP A 80 -16.24 3.26 14.18
N ALA A 81 -15.97 1.97 14.42
CA ALA A 81 -14.68 1.34 14.10
C ALA A 81 -14.37 1.38 12.60
N GLU A 82 -15.37 1.19 11.74
CA GLU A 82 -15.23 1.30 10.29
C GLU A 82 -14.88 2.72 9.84
N ARG A 83 -15.58 3.76 10.35
CA ARG A 83 -15.23 5.16 10.09
C ARG A 83 -13.82 5.50 10.58
N GLN A 84 -13.42 4.99 11.74
CA GLN A 84 -12.05 5.14 12.24
C GLN A 84 -11.02 4.41 11.37
N ALA A 85 -11.35 3.26 10.78
CA ALA A 85 -10.49 2.60 9.79
C ALA A 85 -10.35 3.45 8.52
N GLN A 86 -11.47 3.90 7.94
CA GLN A 86 -11.49 4.76 6.74
C GLN A 86 -10.72 6.08 6.96
N GLU A 87 -10.90 6.75 8.10
CA GLU A 87 -10.16 7.97 8.46
C GLU A 87 -8.66 7.71 8.58
N ARG A 88 -8.26 6.60 9.23
CA ARG A 88 -6.85 6.20 9.33
C ARG A 88 -6.25 5.83 7.98
N GLU A 89 -7.03 5.27 7.05
CA GLU A 89 -6.58 4.98 5.68
C GLU A 89 -6.51 6.24 4.81
N ALA A 90 -7.46 7.16 4.91
CA ALA A 90 -7.40 8.48 4.29
C ALA A 90 -6.17 9.27 4.77
N MET A 91 -5.90 9.28 6.08
CA MET A 91 -4.71 9.90 6.67
C MET A 91 -3.41 9.21 6.24
N ARG A 92 -3.41 7.88 6.05
CA ARG A 92 -2.28 7.15 5.45
C ARG A 92 -2.10 7.48 3.97
N ALA A 93 -3.18 7.68 3.22
CA ALA A 93 -3.15 8.06 1.81
C ALA A 93 -2.64 9.51 1.63
N ALA A 94 -3.15 10.46 2.42
CA ALA A 94 -2.67 11.86 2.42
C ALA A 94 -1.20 11.98 2.87
N ARG A 95 -0.74 11.11 3.78
CA ARG A 95 0.68 11.02 4.19
C ARG A 95 1.58 10.25 3.22
N ARG A 96 1.03 9.51 2.25
CA ARG A 96 1.84 8.90 1.18
C ARG A 96 2.26 10.00 0.22
N LYS A 97 3.56 10.34 0.26
CA LYS A 97 4.18 11.16 -0.79
C LYS A 97 3.87 10.53 -2.16
N PRO A 98 3.58 11.33 -3.21
CA PRO A 98 3.40 10.79 -4.56
C PRO A 98 4.63 10.00 -4.98
N ALA A 99 4.44 8.99 -5.83
CA ALA A 99 5.54 8.15 -6.31
C ALA A 99 6.66 9.02 -6.92
N PRO A 100 7.94 8.79 -6.56
CA PRO A 100 9.02 9.66 -6.99
C PRO A 100 9.12 9.68 -8.52
N GLU A 101 9.21 10.89 -9.09
CA GLU A 101 9.20 11.06 -10.54
C GLU A 101 10.28 10.21 -11.23
N PRO A 102 9.99 9.58 -12.38
CA PRO A 102 10.97 8.75 -13.09
C PRO A 102 12.17 9.61 -13.55
N VAL A 103 13.33 9.40 -12.92
CA VAL A 103 14.55 10.17 -13.20
C VAL A 103 15.14 9.74 -14.54
N TYR A 104 14.77 10.46 -15.60
CA TYR A 104 15.28 10.25 -16.95
C TYR A 104 16.76 10.64 -17.06
N ARG A 105 17.65 9.66 -16.91
CA ARG A 105 19.10 9.84 -17.15
C ARG A 105 19.34 10.51 -18.50
N LYS A 106 20.14 11.59 -18.49
CA LYS A 106 20.63 12.30 -19.68
C LYS A 106 21.56 11.37 -20.47
N VAL A 107 21.17 11.01 -21.70
CA VAL A 107 22.00 10.23 -22.62
C VAL A 107 22.91 11.19 -23.39
N MET A 108 24.02 10.70 -23.94
CA MET A 108 24.79 11.45 -24.95
C MET A 108 23.92 11.60 -26.22
N PRO A 109 23.91 12.77 -26.89
CA PRO A 109 23.27 12.93 -28.19
C PRO A 109 23.82 11.92 -29.20
N LEU A 110 22.98 11.51 -30.17
CA LEU A 110 23.38 10.51 -31.16
C LEU A 110 24.46 11.06 -32.11
N ALA A 111 24.38 12.34 -32.49
CA ALA A 111 25.38 13.01 -33.31
C ALA A 111 26.77 12.96 -32.67
N ASP A 112 26.90 13.39 -31.41
CA ASP A 112 28.16 13.35 -30.64
C ASP A 112 28.74 11.93 -30.58
N ALA A 113 27.89 10.93 -30.36
CA ALA A 113 28.30 9.53 -30.29
C ALA A 113 28.81 9.01 -31.65
N LEU A 114 28.13 9.35 -32.75
CA LEU A 114 28.54 8.98 -34.11
C LEU A 114 29.80 9.72 -34.55
N ALA A 115 29.95 11.00 -34.19
CA ALA A 115 31.17 11.77 -34.45
C ALA A 115 32.38 11.18 -33.71
N LEU A 116 32.23 10.83 -32.43
CA LEU A 116 33.26 10.13 -31.65
C LEU A 116 33.60 8.77 -32.25
N LEU A 117 32.58 7.97 -32.62
CA LEU A 117 32.79 6.64 -33.20
C LEU A 117 33.50 6.74 -34.57
N LYS A 118 33.06 7.63 -35.45
CA LYS A 118 33.67 7.89 -36.77
C LYS A 118 35.13 8.38 -36.65
N ARG A 119 35.44 9.21 -35.64
CA ARG A 119 36.81 9.72 -35.40
C ARG A 119 37.80 8.62 -35.04
N CYS A 120 37.37 7.56 -34.35
CA CYS A 120 38.28 6.56 -33.78
C CYS A 120 38.19 5.17 -34.43
N TRP A 121 37.01 4.78 -34.93
CA TRP A 121 36.71 3.51 -35.61
C TRP A 121 35.75 3.76 -36.79
N PRO A 122 36.21 4.41 -37.89
CA PRO A 122 35.35 4.80 -39.00
C PRO A 122 34.61 3.62 -39.65
N ALA A 123 35.19 2.41 -39.64
CA ALA A 123 34.56 1.19 -40.17
C ALA A 123 33.23 0.80 -39.47
N LEU A 124 32.92 1.38 -38.31
CA LEU A 124 31.67 1.17 -37.58
C LEU A 124 30.59 2.23 -37.89
N VAL A 125 30.85 3.18 -38.80
CA VAL A 125 29.90 4.20 -39.24
C VAL A 125 29.86 4.26 -40.75
N THR A 126 28.69 4.00 -41.34
CA THR A 126 28.47 4.01 -42.79
C THR A 126 27.30 4.93 -43.10
N ASP A 127 27.46 5.87 -44.03
CA ASP A 127 26.45 6.86 -44.42
C ASP A 127 25.85 7.67 -43.24
N GLY A 128 26.69 7.91 -42.23
CA GLY A 128 26.30 8.58 -40.99
C GLY A 128 25.50 7.70 -40.02
N GLN A 129 25.20 6.45 -40.37
CA GLN A 129 24.49 5.49 -39.52
C GLN A 129 25.46 4.53 -38.80
N PRO A 130 25.13 4.07 -37.59
CA PRO A 130 25.95 3.10 -36.87
C PRO A 130 25.77 1.69 -37.45
N GLN A 131 26.88 1.02 -37.73
CA GLN A 131 26.88 -0.40 -38.11
C GLN A 131 26.55 -1.29 -36.91
N LEU A 132 26.01 -2.49 -37.17
CA LEU A 132 25.78 -3.49 -36.14
C LEU A 132 27.08 -3.92 -35.47
N LEU A 133 27.09 -3.95 -34.14
CA LEU A 133 28.30 -4.22 -33.36
C LEU A 133 28.45 -5.71 -33.05
N ALA A 134 29.69 -6.21 -33.17
CA ALA A 134 30.06 -7.52 -32.64
C ALA A 134 29.78 -7.63 -31.13
N VAL A 135 29.46 -8.85 -30.68
CA VAL A 135 29.27 -9.15 -29.25
C VAL A 135 30.57 -8.83 -28.49
N ASN A 136 30.45 -8.25 -27.30
CA ASN A 136 31.56 -7.82 -26.44
C ASN A 136 32.60 -6.83 -27.05
N ILE A 137 32.31 -6.18 -28.20
CA ILE A 137 33.24 -5.22 -28.86
C ILE A 137 33.79 -4.12 -27.94
N ARG A 138 33.07 -3.79 -26.85
CA ARG A 138 33.52 -2.88 -25.79
C ARG A 138 34.93 -3.19 -25.28
N GLU A 139 35.27 -4.46 -25.09
CA GLU A 139 36.60 -4.86 -24.58
C GLU A 139 37.69 -4.74 -25.63
N ALA A 140 37.39 -5.09 -26.88
CA ALA A 140 38.26 -4.78 -28.01
C ALA A 140 38.52 -3.26 -28.11
N MET A 141 37.49 -2.41 -27.96
CA MET A 141 37.62 -0.95 -27.96
C MET A 141 38.45 -0.42 -26.78
N VAL A 142 38.26 -0.95 -25.56
CA VAL A 142 39.06 -0.54 -24.39
C VAL A 142 40.54 -0.92 -24.55
N ASN A 143 40.82 -2.08 -25.15
CA ASN A 143 42.19 -2.48 -25.46
C ASN A 143 42.76 -1.67 -26.64
N ASP A 144 41.94 -1.28 -27.62
CA ASP A 144 42.37 -0.42 -28.72
C ASP A 144 42.69 1.02 -28.27
N ILE A 145 41.87 1.59 -27.38
CA ILE A 145 42.16 2.86 -26.69
C ILE A 145 43.53 2.83 -26.02
N ARG A 146 43.85 1.74 -25.30
CA ARG A 146 45.14 1.56 -24.63
C ARG A 146 46.30 1.45 -25.62
N ARG A 147 46.18 0.64 -26.67
CA ARG A 147 47.24 0.45 -27.69
C ARG A 147 47.55 1.71 -28.49
N ARG A 148 46.52 2.50 -28.80
CA ARG A 148 46.61 3.70 -29.66
C ARG A 148 46.71 5.02 -28.89
N GLY A 149 46.74 4.98 -27.55
CA GLY A 149 46.77 6.18 -26.71
C GLY A 149 45.56 7.12 -26.87
N LEU A 150 44.38 6.61 -27.21
CA LEU A 150 43.23 7.46 -27.55
C LEU A 150 42.70 8.23 -26.34
N GLU A 151 42.43 9.52 -26.51
CA GLU A 151 41.82 10.42 -25.53
C GLU A 151 40.31 10.15 -25.30
N ILE A 152 39.95 8.90 -24.99
CA ILE A 152 38.57 8.48 -24.72
C ILE A 152 38.52 7.75 -23.38
N SER A 153 37.93 8.39 -22.37
CA SER A 153 37.66 7.72 -21.11
C SER A 153 36.69 6.55 -21.31
N VAL A 154 36.88 5.45 -20.56
CA VAL A 154 35.97 4.29 -20.57
C VAL A 154 34.53 4.69 -20.17
N LYS A 155 34.36 5.77 -19.38
CA LYS A 155 33.05 6.36 -19.05
C LYS A 155 32.40 6.99 -20.30
N THR A 156 33.19 7.71 -21.11
CA THR A 156 32.76 8.30 -22.39
C THR A 156 32.37 7.20 -23.37
N LEU A 157 33.20 6.16 -23.53
CA LEU A 157 32.91 5.01 -24.39
C LEU A 157 31.60 4.32 -24.00
N LYS A 158 31.39 4.05 -22.70
CA LYS A 158 30.13 3.46 -22.19
C LYS A 158 28.90 4.35 -22.48
N ARG A 159 29.04 5.69 -22.46
CA ARG A 159 27.96 6.61 -22.86
C ARG A 159 27.70 6.61 -24.37
N CYS A 160 28.75 6.60 -25.18
CA CYS A 160 28.69 6.54 -26.64
C CYS A 160 28.00 5.27 -27.13
N LEU A 161 28.49 4.09 -26.72
CA LEU A 161 27.90 2.80 -27.07
C LEU A 161 26.42 2.72 -26.68
N ALA A 162 26.07 3.22 -25.50
CA ALA A 162 24.68 3.24 -25.04
C ALA A 162 23.80 4.32 -25.71
N ALA A 163 24.37 5.30 -26.42
CA ALA A 163 23.61 6.17 -27.30
C ALA A 163 23.35 5.47 -28.65
N VAL A 164 24.38 4.84 -29.22
CA VAL A 164 24.34 4.09 -30.48
C VAL A 164 23.34 2.91 -30.41
N THR A 165 23.46 2.01 -29.42
CA THR A 165 22.61 0.80 -29.34
C THR A 165 21.17 1.05 -28.88
N ARG A 166 20.82 2.31 -28.59
CA ARG A 166 19.43 2.78 -28.39
C ARG A 166 19.02 3.83 -29.42
N SER A 167 19.80 4.00 -30.49
CA SER A 167 19.41 4.80 -31.64
C SER A 167 18.33 4.09 -32.44
N ASP A 168 17.57 4.86 -33.21
CA ASP A 168 16.50 4.29 -34.03
C ASP A 168 17.04 3.46 -35.20
N ALA A 169 18.08 3.97 -35.87
CA ALA A 169 18.75 3.29 -36.97
C ALA A 169 19.41 1.97 -36.55
N TYR A 170 20.09 1.93 -35.39
CA TYR A 170 20.72 0.68 -34.92
C TYR A 170 19.70 -0.43 -34.66
N LEU A 171 18.57 -0.10 -34.02
CA LEU A 171 17.50 -1.07 -33.74
C LEU A 171 16.70 -1.42 -35.00
N GLY A 172 16.59 -0.50 -35.97
CA GLY A 172 16.03 -0.79 -37.29
C GLY A 172 16.93 -1.67 -38.18
N ALA A 173 18.25 -1.61 -38.01
CA ALA A 173 19.22 -2.42 -38.74
C ALA A 173 19.37 -3.86 -38.21
N MET A 174 18.85 -4.17 -37.02
CA MET A 174 18.87 -5.52 -36.44
C MET A 174 17.79 -6.42 -37.06
N THR A 175 17.91 -6.72 -38.35
CA THR A 175 17.09 -7.72 -39.05
C THR A 175 17.76 -9.10 -39.00
N VAL A 176 16.96 -10.17 -39.11
CA VAL A 176 17.49 -11.54 -39.15
C VAL A 176 18.51 -11.69 -40.27
N GLY A 177 19.65 -12.33 -39.99
CA GLY A 177 20.73 -12.52 -40.96
C GLY A 177 21.65 -11.29 -41.16
N ALA A 178 21.36 -10.13 -40.56
CA ALA A 178 22.22 -8.95 -40.69
C ALA A 178 23.57 -9.15 -39.98
N TRP A 179 24.67 -8.76 -40.64
CA TRP A 179 26.02 -8.99 -40.14
C TRP A 179 26.50 -7.96 -39.12
N ARG A 180 26.93 -8.44 -37.96
CA ARG A 180 27.63 -7.69 -36.91
C ARG A 180 29.11 -7.55 -37.27
N LYS A 181 29.66 -6.34 -37.16
CA LYS A 181 31.03 -6.00 -37.54
C LYS A 181 31.98 -5.86 -36.35
N ASN A 182 33.25 -6.23 -36.54
CA ASN A 182 34.35 -5.97 -35.60
C ASN A 182 34.97 -4.56 -35.81
N LEU A 183 36.08 -4.27 -35.13
CA LEU A 183 36.78 -2.98 -35.24
C LEU A 183 37.40 -2.70 -36.61
N ALA A 184 37.72 -3.74 -37.39
CA ALA A 184 38.21 -3.61 -38.76
C ALA A 184 37.06 -3.44 -39.79
N GLY A 185 35.81 -3.67 -39.38
CA GLY A 185 34.63 -3.64 -40.25
C GLY A 185 34.23 -5.01 -40.82
N GLU A 186 34.94 -6.08 -40.45
CA GLU A 186 34.73 -7.44 -40.94
C GLU A 186 33.49 -8.06 -40.27
N PRO A 187 32.68 -8.86 -41.01
CA PRO A 187 31.53 -9.57 -40.46
C PRO A 187 31.98 -10.71 -39.52
N VAL A 188 31.39 -10.78 -38.33
CA VAL A 188 31.72 -11.80 -37.30
C VAL A 188 30.56 -12.74 -37.01
N ALA A 189 29.33 -12.22 -36.96
CA ALA A 189 28.14 -12.99 -36.58
C ALA A 189 26.88 -12.38 -37.20
N ALA A 190 25.94 -13.23 -37.61
CA ALA A 190 24.62 -12.81 -38.04
C ALA A 190 23.70 -12.53 -36.83
N VAL A 191 22.75 -11.62 -36.98
CA VAL A 191 21.65 -11.38 -36.02
C VAL A 191 20.64 -12.53 -36.08
N SER A 192 20.28 -13.08 -34.92
CA SER A 192 19.30 -14.16 -34.79
C SER A 192 17.84 -13.66 -34.89
N ALA A 193 16.88 -14.58 -35.05
CA ALA A 193 15.45 -14.25 -35.02
C ALA A 193 15.03 -13.59 -33.68
N GLU A 194 15.52 -14.12 -32.56
CA GLU A 194 15.26 -13.60 -31.21
C GLU A 194 15.87 -12.20 -30.99
N GLU A 195 17.07 -11.96 -31.52
CA GLU A 195 17.69 -10.64 -31.46
C GLU A 195 16.93 -9.59 -32.28
N ALA A 196 16.36 -9.99 -33.42
CA ALA A 196 15.55 -9.11 -34.26
C ALA A 196 14.18 -8.77 -33.63
N THR A 197 13.47 -9.74 -33.06
CA THR A 197 12.21 -9.47 -32.33
C THR A 197 12.46 -8.58 -31.11
N TYR A 198 13.52 -8.86 -30.35
CA TYR A 198 13.99 -8.00 -29.27
C TYR A 198 14.27 -6.56 -29.76
N ALA A 199 14.94 -6.38 -30.91
CA ALA A 199 15.22 -5.05 -31.44
C ALA A 199 13.94 -4.25 -31.74
N VAL A 200 12.91 -4.88 -32.30
CA VAL A 200 11.59 -4.27 -32.56
C VAL A 200 10.92 -3.84 -31.26
N GLU A 201 10.83 -4.71 -30.26
CA GLU A 201 10.27 -4.35 -28.94
C GLU A 201 11.02 -3.18 -28.30
N ARG A 202 12.36 -3.21 -28.37
CA ARG A 202 13.20 -2.19 -27.75
C ARG A 202 13.10 -0.86 -28.47
N ARG A 203 12.90 -0.86 -29.79
CA ARG A 203 12.61 0.34 -30.58
C ARG A 203 11.31 0.99 -30.10
N ALA A 204 10.23 0.21 -30.00
CA ALA A 204 8.96 0.68 -29.45
C ALA A 204 9.08 1.21 -28.00
N GLN A 205 9.81 0.49 -27.13
CA GLN A 205 10.06 0.93 -25.76
C GLN A 205 10.86 2.25 -25.68
N GLU A 206 11.85 2.48 -26.55
CA GLU A 206 12.61 3.74 -26.59
C GLU A 206 11.78 4.89 -27.20
N HIS A 207 10.94 4.64 -28.21
CA HIS A 207 9.96 5.65 -28.68
C HIS A 207 9.01 6.08 -27.56
N ALA A 208 8.39 5.12 -26.85
CA ALA A 208 7.50 5.43 -25.73
C ALA A 208 8.22 6.22 -24.61
N LYS A 209 9.50 5.93 -24.34
CA LYS A 209 10.32 6.73 -23.40
C LYS A 209 10.60 8.13 -23.94
N ARG A 210 10.89 8.30 -25.23
CA ARG A 210 11.10 9.62 -25.87
C ARG A 210 9.82 10.46 -25.84
N GLN A 211 8.66 9.89 -26.16
CA GLN A 211 7.35 10.54 -26.07
C GLN A 211 7.03 10.98 -24.63
N ARG A 212 7.15 10.08 -23.64
CA ARG A 212 6.93 10.42 -22.22
C ARG A 212 7.88 11.52 -21.71
N ARG A 213 9.14 11.54 -22.17
CA ARG A 213 10.10 12.62 -21.91
C ARG A 213 9.64 13.94 -22.53
N ALA A 214 9.21 13.93 -23.80
CA ALA A 214 8.77 15.12 -24.53
C ALA A 214 7.53 15.76 -23.88
N VAL A 215 6.47 14.97 -23.64
CA VAL A 215 5.25 15.43 -22.97
C VAL A 215 5.55 16.01 -21.59
N ARG A 216 6.41 15.35 -20.79
CA ARG A 216 6.86 15.90 -19.49
C ARG A 216 7.63 17.20 -19.64
N SER A 217 8.51 17.34 -20.65
CA SER A 217 9.24 18.61 -20.86
C SER A 217 8.31 19.76 -21.24
N VAL A 218 7.28 19.50 -22.05
CA VAL A 218 6.24 20.50 -22.39
C VAL A 218 5.44 20.88 -21.15
N ALA A 219 4.95 19.91 -20.38
CA ALA A 219 4.21 20.17 -19.14
C ALA A 219 5.05 20.91 -18.08
N THR A 220 6.34 20.57 -17.95
CA THR A 220 7.27 21.26 -17.04
C THR A 220 7.51 22.71 -17.50
N ARG A 221 7.65 22.92 -18.81
CA ARG A 221 7.80 24.25 -19.41
C ARG A 221 6.56 25.11 -19.17
N ALA A 222 5.37 24.62 -19.53
CA ALA A 222 4.10 25.34 -19.34
C ALA A 222 3.84 25.71 -17.87
N ARG A 223 4.10 24.78 -16.92
CA ARG A 223 4.00 25.07 -15.49
C ARG A 223 4.98 26.17 -15.05
N ASN A 224 6.23 26.14 -15.54
CA ASN A 224 7.22 27.16 -15.20
C ASN A 224 6.86 28.52 -15.83
N GLU A 225 6.35 28.54 -17.06
CA GLU A 225 5.86 29.76 -17.73
C GLU A 225 4.71 30.39 -16.92
N LEU A 226 3.72 29.58 -16.50
CA LEU A 226 2.58 30.02 -15.68
C LEU A 226 3.01 30.64 -14.34
N ILE A 227 3.97 30.03 -13.64
CA ILE A 227 4.58 30.60 -12.42
C ILE A 227 5.29 31.94 -12.71
N THR A 228 5.90 32.14 -13.89
CA THR A 228 6.49 33.45 -14.25
C THR A 228 5.47 34.50 -14.67
N THR A 229 4.24 34.12 -15.03
CA THR A 229 3.14 35.06 -15.29
C THR A 229 2.44 35.46 -14.01
N GLU A 230 2.18 34.52 -13.10
CA GLU A 230 1.64 34.82 -11.75
C GLU A 230 2.57 35.79 -11.01
N LYS A 231 3.89 35.51 -10.99
CA LYS A 231 4.88 36.37 -10.33
C LYS A 231 4.97 37.79 -10.89
N ARG A 232 4.79 37.97 -12.20
CA ARG A 232 4.76 39.30 -12.82
C ARG A 232 3.50 40.04 -12.43
N LYS A 233 2.32 39.40 -12.57
CA LYS A 233 1.06 39.99 -12.14
C LYS A 233 1.06 40.43 -10.66
N THR A 234 1.63 39.63 -9.76
CA THR A 234 1.75 40.01 -8.32
C THR A 234 2.79 41.09 -8.05
N GLN A 235 3.66 41.43 -9.02
CA GLN A 235 4.55 42.58 -8.92
C GLN A 235 3.84 43.83 -9.46
N ASP A 236 3.16 43.72 -10.60
CA ASP A 236 2.34 44.78 -11.21
C ASP A 236 1.14 45.21 -10.30
N GLU A 237 0.71 44.34 -9.37
CA GLU A 237 -0.32 44.64 -8.35
C GLU A 237 0.24 45.29 -7.07
N HIS A 238 1.54 45.64 -7.03
CA HIS A 238 2.23 46.20 -5.86
C HIS A 238 3.06 47.48 -6.14
N GLU A 239 3.00 48.04 -7.36
CA GLU A 239 3.57 49.34 -7.75
C GLU A 239 2.48 50.42 -7.92
#